data_AF-A0A2G8JMI9-F1
#
_entry.id   AF-A0A2G8JMI9-F1
#
_cell.length_a   1.000
_cell.length_b   1.000
_cell.length_c   1.000
_cell.angle_alpha   90.00
_cell.angle_beta   90.00
_cell.angle_gamma   90.00
#
_symmetry.space_group_name_H-M   'P 1'
#
loop_
_entity.id
_entity.type
_entity.pdbx_description
1 polymer ?
#
loop_
_entity_poly.entity_id
_entity_poly.type
_entity_poly.pdbx_seq_one_letter_code
_entity_poly.pdbx_strand_id
1 'polypeptide(L)' 'PPPRLPTQVFSQEFVDFVDKCLIKNPGTRADLKNLMAHPFTTKSECEKVDVARWVCKTMGLTSPDETKGKGK' A
#
# COMPACT_ATOMS: atom_id res chain seq x y z
N PRO A 1 0.57 -14.92 -19.79
CA PRO A 1 -0.45 -14.24 -18.95
C PRO A 1 0.24 -13.12 -18.15
N PRO A 2 -0.44 -12.01 -17.82
CA PRO A 2 0.14 -11.03 -16.89
C PRO A 2 0.42 -11.69 -15.54
N PRO A 3 1.51 -11.31 -14.85
CA PRO A 3 1.78 -11.81 -13.50
C PRO A 3 0.65 -11.35 -12.57
N ARG A 4 0.23 -12.24 -11.66
CA ARG A 4 -0.84 -11.98 -10.68
C ARG A 4 -0.35 -12.30 -9.28
N LEU A 5 -0.93 -11.62 -8.29
CA LEU A 5 -0.64 -11.88 -6.89
C LEU A 5 -1.25 -13.23 -6.43
N PRO A 6 -0.60 -13.96 -5.51
CA PRO A 6 -1.18 -15.15 -4.88
C PRO A 6 -2.45 -14.85 -4.09
N THR A 7 -3.60 -15.38 -4.53
CA THR A 7 -4.93 -15.07 -3.97
C THR A 7 -5.18 -15.58 -2.56
N GLN A 8 -4.36 -16.51 -2.07
CA GLN A 8 -4.47 -17.06 -0.71
C GLN A 8 -3.74 -16.22 0.35
N VAL A 9 -2.86 -15.30 -0.09
CA VAL A 9 -2.01 -14.50 0.80
C VAL A 9 -2.51 -13.06 0.91
N PHE A 10 -3.11 -12.54 -0.17
CA PHE A 10 -3.55 -11.15 -0.28
C PHE A 10 -5.07 -11.03 -0.34
N SER A 11 -5.59 -9.88 0.10
CA SER A 11 -7.03 -9.59 -0.03
C SER A 11 -7.45 -9.55 -1.50
N GLN A 12 -8.68 -9.95 -1.79
CA GLN A 12 -9.21 -9.92 -3.15
C GLN A 12 -9.17 -8.51 -3.75
N GLU A 13 -9.43 -7.49 -2.94
CA GLU A 13 -9.37 -6.07 -3.33
C GLU A 13 -7.95 -5.67 -3.75
N PHE A 14 -6.92 -6.15 -3.07
CA PHE A 14 -5.54 -5.85 -3.44
C PHE A 14 -5.10 -6.60 -4.70
N VAL A 15 -5.52 -7.86 -4.85
CA VAL A 15 -5.27 -8.63 -6.08
C VAL A 15 -5.90 -7.92 -7.28
N ASP A 16 -7.17 -7.53 -7.20
CA ASP A 16 -7.88 -6.82 -8.28
C ASP A 16 -7.25 -5.46 -8.60
N PHE A 17 -6.83 -4.70 -7.57
CA PHE A 17 -6.12 -3.43 -7.76
C PHE A 17 -4.85 -3.60 -8.59
N VAL A 18 -4.01 -4.58 -8.23
CA VAL A 18 -2.75 -4.85 -8.94
C VAL A 18 -3.01 -5.40 -10.34
N ASP A 19 -4.02 -6.25 -10.51
CA ASP A 19 -4.41 -6.75 -11.84
C ASP A 19 -4.80 -5.60 -12.78
N LYS A 20 -5.58 -4.61 -12.29
CA LYS A 20 -5.94 -3.40 -13.07
C LYS A 20 -4.73 -2.55 -13.46
N CYS A 21 -3.70 -2.53 -12.62
CA CYS A 21 -2.43 -1.84 -12.93
C CYS A 21 -1.62 -2.57 -14.01
N LEU A 22 -1.69 -3.90 -14.04
CA LEU A 22 -0.86 -4.75 -14.89
C LEU A 22 -1.52 -5.17 -16.22
N ILE A 23 -2.69 -4.61 -16.56
CA ILE A 23 -3.32 -4.83 -17.86
C ILE A 23 -2.36 -4.40 -18.98
N LYS A 24 -2.04 -5.33 -19.90
CA LYS A 24 -1.06 -5.11 -20.98
C LYS A 24 -1.50 -4.02 -21.95
N ASN A 25 -2.79 -4.03 -22.33
CA ASN A 25 -3.34 -3.01 -23.22
C ASN A 25 -3.56 -1.70 -22.45
N PRO A 26 -2.85 -0.60 -22.79
CA PRO A 26 -2.96 0.66 -22.08
C PRO A 26 -4.37 1.28 -22.20
N GLY A 27 -5.10 1.05 -23.29
CA GLY A 27 -6.45 1.58 -23.48
C GLY A 27 -7.51 0.99 -22.54
N THR A 28 -7.21 -0.19 -21.97
CA THR A 28 -8.07 -0.86 -20.98
C THR A 28 -7.45 -0.91 -19.59
N ARG A 29 -6.22 -0.41 -19.42
CA ARG A 29 -5.56 -0.30 -18.12
C ARG A 29 -6.25 0.81 -17.33
N ALA A 30 -6.45 0.59 -16.03
CA ALA A 30 -7.04 1.62 -15.18
C ALA A 30 -6.16 2.88 -15.16
N ASP A 31 -6.79 4.03 -15.34
CA ASP A 31 -6.16 5.34 -15.14
C ASP A 31 -6.09 5.70 -13.65
N LEU A 32 -5.37 6.78 -13.32
CA LEU A 32 -5.21 7.23 -11.94
C LEU A 32 -6.55 7.54 -11.26
N LYS A 33 -7.54 8.08 -11.99
CA LYS A 33 -8.85 8.41 -11.43
C LYS A 33 -9.57 7.14 -10.96
N ASN A 34 -9.55 6.09 -11.78
CA ASN A 34 -10.13 4.80 -11.43
C ASN A 34 -9.37 4.08 -10.32
N LEU A 35 -8.03 4.22 -10.29
CA LEU A 35 -7.21 3.65 -9.21
C LEU A 35 -7.46 4.34 -7.86
N MET A 36 -7.64 5.66 -7.84
CA MET A 36 -7.96 6.41 -6.62
C MET A 36 -9.34 6.06 -6.06
N ALA A 37 -10.31 5.79 -6.93
CA ALA A 37 -11.67 5.37 -6.52
C ALA A 37 -11.79 3.87 -6.21
N HIS A 38 -10.71 3.09 -6.34
CA HIS A 38 -10.74 1.65 -6.15
C HIS A 38 -10.95 1.28 -4.66
N PRO A 39 -11.72 0.20 -4.34
CA PRO A 39 -11.95 -0.22 -2.95
C PRO A 39 -10.67 -0.41 -2.13
N PHE A 40 -9.61 -0.94 -2.73
CA PHE A 40 -8.29 -1.05 -2.08
C PHE A 40 -7.75 0.30 -1.60
N THR A 41 -7.84 1.34 -2.44
CA THR A 41 -7.32 2.67 -2.14
C THR A 41 -8.17 3.37 -1.07
N THR A 42 -9.50 3.39 -1.25
CA THR A 42 -10.40 4.08 -0.32
C THR A 42 -10.42 3.41 1.07
N LYS A 43 -10.27 2.09 1.12
CA LYS A 43 -10.08 1.37 2.38
C LYS A 43 -8.75 1.72 3.04
N SER A 44 -7.65 1.71 2.28
CA SER A 44 -6.32 2.05 2.78
C SER A 44 -6.23 3.49 3.29
N GLU A 45 -6.97 4.42 2.70
CA GLU A 45 -7.08 5.81 3.15
C GLU A 45 -7.69 5.93 4.55
N CYS A 46 -8.62 5.04 4.89
CA CYS A 46 -9.28 5.02 6.20
C CYS A 46 -8.50 4.20 7.24
N GLU A 47 -7.52 3.40 6.83
CA GLU A 47 -6.75 2.55 7.72
C GLU A 47 -5.70 3.36 8.49
N LYS A 48 -5.70 3.19 9.83
CA LYS A 48 -4.72 3.84 10.71
C LYS A 48 -3.46 2.98 10.78
N VAL A 49 -2.55 3.17 9.83
CA VAL A 49 -1.26 2.48 9.78
C VAL A 49 -0.13 3.44 10.10
N ASP A 50 0.67 3.12 11.13
CA ASP A 50 1.87 3.88 11.48
C ASP A 50 3.03 3.48 10.56
N VAL A 51 3.05 4.07 9.37
CA VAL A 51 4.09 3.82 8.37
C VAL A 51 5.46 4.28 8.88
N ALA A 52 5.53 5.40 9.59
CA ALA A 52 6.78 5.95 10.10
C ALA A 52 7.48 4.97 11.06
N ARG A 53 6.73 4.41 12.02
CA ARG A 53 7.25 3.39 12.93
C ARG A 53 7.60 2.10 12.23
N TRP A 54 6.78 1.64 11.28
CA TRP A 54 7.09 0.44 10.50
C TRP A 54 8.41 0.60 9.72
N VAL A 55 8.64 1.76 9.10
CA VAL A 55 9.90 2.09 8.42
C VAL A 55 11.05 2.08 9.41
N CYS A 56 10.93 2.77 10.55
CA CYS A 56 12.01 2.83 11.54
C CYS A 56 12.40 1.44 12.04
N LYS A 57 11.40 0.61 12.40
CA LYS A 57 11.63 -0.78 12.83
C LYS A 57 12.29 -1.62 11.74
N THR A 58 11.80 -1.52 10.51
CA THR A 58 12.29 -2.34 9.38
C THR A 58 13.71 -1.96 8.99
N MET A 59 14.04 -0.67 9.08
CA MET A 59 15.35 -0.13 8.68
C MET A 59 16.34 0.01 9.85
N GLY A 60 15.94 -0.36 11.07
CA GLY A 60 16.78 -0.22 12.27
C GLY A 60 17.05 1.23 12.67
N LEU A 61 16.15 2.16 12.36
CA LEU A 61 16.25 3.58 12.72
C LEU A 61 15.60 3.83 14.09
N THR A 62 16.11 4.81 14.83
CA THR A 62 15.46 5.32 16.03
C THR A 62 14.23 6.15 15.67
N SER A 63 13.11 5.91 16.35
CA SER A 63 11.86 6.63 16.08
C SER A 63 12.00 8.12 16.45
N PRO A 64 11.41 9.06 15.68
CA PRO A 64 11.37 10.48 16.05
C PRO A 64 10.82 10.72 17.47
N ASP A 65 9.87 9.89 17.91
CA ASP A 65 9.26 9.98 19.26
C ASP A 65 10.23 9.68 20.41
N GLU A 66 11.31 8.93 20.17
CA GLU A 66 12.30 8.61 21.20
C GLU A 66 13.29 9.76 21.46
N THR A 67 13.32 10.77 20.59
CA THR A 67 14.22 11.93 20.74
C THR A 67 13.74 12.87 21.85
N LYS A 68 12.46 12.81 22.26
CA LYS A 68 11.87 13.75 23.23
C LYS A 68 12.12 13.41 24.71
N GLY A 69 12.80 12.30 25.02
CA GLY A 69 13.01 11.82 26.39
C GLY A 69 14.46 11.87 26.93
N LYS A 70 15.46 12.20 26.10
CA LYS A 70 16.87 12.29 26.52
C LYS A 70 17.30 13.76 26.69
N GLY A 71 16.76 14.39 27.70
CA GLY A 71 17.15 15.73 28.15
C GLY A 71 16.75 15.90 29.60
N LYS A 72 17.47 15.24 30.49
CA LYS A 72 17.47 15.52 31.93
C LYS A 72 18.86 16.02 32.29
#